data_AF-C3N290-F1
#
_entry.id   AF-C3N290-F1
#
_cell.length_a   1.000
_cell.length_b   1.000
_cell.length_c   1.000
_cell.angle_alpha   90.00
_cell.angle_beta   90.00
_cell.angle_gamma   90.00
#
_symmetry.space_group_name_H-M   'P 1'
#
loop_
_entity.id
_entity.type
_entity.pdbx_description
1 polymer ?
#
loop_
_entity_poly.entity_id
_entity_poly.type
_entity_poly.pdbx_seq_one_letter_code
_entity_poly.pdbx_strand_id
1 'polypeptide(L)'
;MRIPIEPNFRTDPKDYSEEERVKLKTKGLTEDTIGIYSSFHDFTRDDLEKEVSLIAKSFGIYMEFNRDKMKSNAIKDWIYMVRLPIPGGGPIRLDQWRILDDVSNKYTISDAYTGYPLPSLKLTTRQAIQFHHVKKKDLPNLIREIAESGFLTINGCGDNLRNTIACPLSKFWIFDSNTLARKIADYFRLPSELYLQVFEIPLSEERQFNNKESFKYADNLLPRKFKIGIAGVMRTIDGKYIIDNCVEVRANDIGIVPLIEGEKVIGYQIYVGGSMGENNSYPTFSALGLPIGTVSKDEELLRVLDAIVRIQEQWGDRKNRHWARFKYVVYKMGLEWVREKVWEYSRIRLGKIVNVNLDHSDLHLGWIDLGNSKWAYGVFVEDGRLIDGKNGKVKSMIRYIADNFHNVTFYITPNQHLLITEIDEDQREEIEKTLRDFNYGFRDGKPYSNLRTNSIACVGFPTCKLSFTDSERFLPSLIDELERRGWKDIPVSIGLSGCVAQCSRPAVYPISWIGSGYELYMLKIGGGNGNLGEPLIDWDENVIYLYQVPANRLADVTEALFELYERNKDISEEPGKVFRVIGNRKIIEWLKSHEKTRDLMRPHKFDKKIEGYREYHDLLRKRLEEVNRYR
;
A
#
# COMPACT_ATOMS: atom_id res chain seq x y z
N MET A 1 21.73 -21.65 -16.27
CA MET A 1 21.39 -20.71 -17.36
C MET A 1 20.94 -19.41 -16.70
N ARG A 2 21.70 -18.32 -16.89
CA ARG A 2 21.40 -16.98 -16.39
C ARG A 2 20.12 -16.51 -17.06
N ILE A 3 19.11 -16.08 -16.30
CA ILE A 3 18.01 -15.32 -16.89
C ILE A 3 18.21 -13.88 -16.43
N PRO A 4 19.00 -13.07 -17.17
CA PRO A 4 19.07 -11.65 -16.88
C PRO A 4 17.65 -11.08 -16.93
N ILE A 5 17.38 -10.07 -16.10
CA ILE A 5 16.15 -9.30 -16.22
C ILE A 5 16.15 -8.71 -17.63
N GLU A 6 15.20 -9.04 -18.49
CA GLU A 6 15.18 -8.55 -19.88
C GLU A 6 13.74 -8.25 -20.28
N PRO A 7 13.19 -7.11 -19.82
CA PRO A 7 11.82 -6.76 -20.13
C PRO A 7 11.67 -6.51 -21.64
N ASN A 8 10.58 -7.00 -22.20
CA ASN A 8 10.26 -6.85 -23.61
C ASN A 8 9.63 -5.48 -23.88
N PHE A 9 10.45 -4.44 -24.00
CA PHE A 9 9.98 -3.08 -24.23
C PHE A 9 9.32 -2.92 -25.60
N ARG A 10 8.29 -2.07 -25.67
CA ARG A 10 7.44 -1.90 -26.87
C ARG A 10 7.01 -3.25 -27.44
N THR A 11 6.44 -4.08 -26.56
CA THR A 11 6.04 -5.45 -26.89
C THR A 11 5.23 -5.50 -28.16
N ASP A 12 5.65 -6.35 -29.10
CA ASP A 12 4.90 -6.62 -30.32
C ASP A 12 3.52 -7.19 -29.94
N PRO A 13 2.40 -6.71 -30.52
CA PRO A 13 1.06 -7.24 -30.22
C PRO A 13 0.93 -8.77 -30.29
N LYS A 14 1.73 -9.45 -31.13
CA LYS A 14 1.74 -10.92 -31.20
C LYS A 14 2.22 -11.58 -29.90
N ASP A 15 3.10 -10.89 -29.18
CA ASP A 15 3.75 -11.31 -27.94
C ASP A 15 2.97 -10.89 -26.68
N TYR A 16 1.84 -10.20 -26.84
CA TYR A 16 0.97 -9.80 -25.72
C TYR A 16 0.53 -10.98 -24.88
N SER A 17 0.63 -10.81 -23.55
CA SER A 17 0.08 -11.73 -22.57
C SER A 17 -1.44 -11.86 -22.68
N GLU A 18 -2.00 -12.89 -22.04
CA GLU A 18 -3.44 -13.13 -22.04
C GLU A 18 -4.23 -11.91 -21.53
N GLU A 19 -3.77 -11.29 -20.45
CA GLU A 19 -4.45 -10.10 -19.90
C GLU A 19 -4.49 -8.92 -20.87
N GLU A 20 -3.46 -8.74 -21.68
CA GLU A 20 -3.42 -7.66 -22.68
C GLU A 20 -4.45 -7.90 -23.79
N ARG A 21 -4.56 -9.16 -24.26
CA ARG A 21 -5.54 -9.55 -25.28
C ARG A 21 -6.97 -9.38 -24.79
N VAL A 22 -7.24 -9.68 -23.51
CA VAL A 22 -8.56 -9.48 -22.90
C VAL A 22 -8.89 -7.99 -22.77
N LYS A 23 -7.94 -7.15 -22.34
CA LYS A 23 -8.17 -5.69 -22.23
C LYS A 23 -8.54 -5.05 -23.56
N LEU A 24 -7.87 -5.44 -24.66
CA LEU A 24 -8.17 -4.94 -26.01
C LEU A 24 -9.63 -5.13 -26.42
N LYS A 25 -10.31 -6.18 -25.95
CA LYS A 25 -11.71 -6.43 -26.29
C LYS A 25 -12.62 -5.30 -25.82
N THR A 26 -12.31 -4.68 -24.69
CA THR A 26 -13.14 -3.62 -24.08
C THR A 26 -12.86 -2.21 -24.59
N LYS A 27 -11.92 -2.04 -25.54
CA LYS A 27 -11.50 -0.75 -26.12
C LYS A 27 -11.32 0.36 -25.07
N GLY A 28 -10.43 0.13 -24.11
CA GLY A 28 -10.16 1.10 -23.05
C GLY A 28 -11.30 1.23 -22.04
N LEU A 29 -12.10 0.17 -21.84
CA LEU A 29 -13.28 0.12 -20.96
C LEU A 29 -14.47 0.98 -21.45
N THR A 30 -14.63 1.11 -22.76
CA THR A 30 -15.74 1.87 -23.36
C THR A 30 -16.81 0.98 -23.97
N GLU A 31 -16.52 -0.31 -24.20
CA GLU A 31 -17.46 -1.25 -24.84
C GLU A 31 -17.62 -2.55 -24.04
N ASP A 32 -18.87 -3.04 -23.97
CA ASP A 32 -19.20 -4.35 -23.39
C ASP A 32 -19.15 -5.49 -24.42
N THR A 33 -17.98 -5.78 -24.97
CA THR A 33 -17.84 -6.82 -26.02
C THR A 33 -17.73 -8.25 -25.49
N ILE A 34 -17.56 -8.42 -24.18
CA ILE A 34 -17.38 -9.73 -23.53
C ILE A 34 -18.52 -10.10 -22.57
N GLY A 35 -19.62 -9.34 -22.56
CA GLY A 35 -20.81 -9.62 -21.75
C GLY A 35 -20.60 -9.37 -20.24
N ILE A 36 -19.87 -8.32 -19.89
CA ILE A 36 -19.63 -7.87 -18.52
C ILE A 36 -20.95 -7.58 -17.81
N TYR A 37 -21.85 -6.80 -18.43
CA TYR A 37 -23.16 -6.50 -17.85
C TYR A 37 -23.91 -7.80 -17.53
N SER A 38 -24.05 -8.67 -18.53
CA SER A 38 -24.77 -9.94 -18.37
C SER A 38 -24.13 -10.85 -17.31
N SER A 39 -22.80 -10.90 -17.25
CA SER A 39 -22.06 -11.69 -16.27
C SER A 39 -22.31 -11.23 -14.83
N PHE A 40 -22.34 -9.92 -14.58
CA PHE A 40 -22.65 -9.38 -13.24
C PHE A 40 -24.11 -9.55 -12.82
N HIS A 41 -25.04 -9.66 -13.79
CA HIS A 41 -26.48 -9.85 -13.54
C HIS A 41 -26.95 -11.30 -13.68
N ASP A 42 -26.08 -12.23 -14.07
CA ASP A 42 -26.35 -13.66 -14.00
C ASP A 42 -26.11 -14.18 -12.58
N PHE A 43 -27.19 -14.26 -11.81
CA PHE A 43 -27.20 -14.78 -10.44
C PHE A 43 -27.36 -16.30 -10.35
N THR A 44 -27.38 -17.02 -11.48
CA THR A 44 -27.40 -18.50 -11.47
C THR A 44 -26.03 -19.10 -11.11
N ARG A 45 -24.98 -18.28 -11.16
CA ARG A 45 -23.60 -18.62 -10.82
C ARG A 45 -23.05 -17.68 -9.77
N ASP A 46 -22.16 -18.18 -8.91
CA ASP A 46 -21.48 -17.36 -7.90
C ASP A 46 -20.12 -16.80 -8.35
N ASP A 47 -19.61 -17.23 -9.50
CA ASP A 47 -18.33 -16.81 -10.07
C ASP A 47 -18.50 -15.89 -11.28
N LEU A 48 -17.38 -15.25 -11.68
CA LEU A 48 -17.23 -14.54 -12.95
C LEU A 48 -16.33 -15.35 -13.88
N GLU A 49 -16.62 -15.29 -15.18
CA GLU A 49 -15.77 -15.82 -16.22
C GLU A 49 -14.38 -15.18 -16.13
N LYS A 50 -13.36 -15.94 -16.58
CA LYS A 50 -11.96 -15.52 -16.46
C LYS A 50 -11.71 -14.14 -17.07
N GLU A 51 -12.22 -13.88 -18.27
CA GLU A 51 -12.03 -12.60 -18.97
C GLU A 51 -12.73 -11.45 -18.24
N VAL A 52 -14.00 -11.64 -17.84
CA VAL A 52 -14.76 -10.65 -17.07
C VAL A 52 -14.06 -10.36 -15.73
N SER A 53 -13.57 -11.39 -15.04
CA SER A 53 -12.81 -11.24 -13.78
C SER A 53 -11.48 -10.47 -13.96
N LEU A 54 -10.87 -10.51 -15.14
CA LEU A 54 -9.69 -9.69 -15.44
C LEU A 54 -10.07 -8.21 -15.56
N ILE A 55 -11.17 -7.90 -16.24
CA ILE A 55 -11.66 -6.53 -16.45
C ILE A 55 -12.28 -5.94 -15.18
N ALA A 56 -13.02 -6.73 -14.40
CA ALA A 56 -13.65 -6.35 -13.14
C ALA A 56 -12.66 -5.71 -12.14
N LYS A 57 -11.37 -6.05 -12.25
CA LYS A 57 -10.31 -5.39 -11.47
C LYS A 57 -10.27 -3.89 -11.74
N SER A 58 -10.45 -3.42 -12.97
CA SER A 58 -10.47 -1.97 -13.24
C SER A 58 -11.67 -1.26 -12.59
N PHE A 59 -12.75 -2.00 -12.31
CA PHE A 59 -13.92 -1.54 -11.55
C PHE A 59 -13.75 -1.67 -10.03
N GLY A 60 -12.55 -2.01 -9.56
CA GLY A 60 -12.25 -2.15 -8.13
C GLY A 60 -12.55 -3.53 -7.55
N ILE A 61 -12.96 -4.50 -8.36
CA ILE A 61 -13.50 -5.80 -7.91
C ILE A 61 -12.46 -6.91 -8.11
N TYR A 62 -12.22 -7.69 -7.06
CA TYR A 62 -11.46 -8.94 -7.11
C TYR A 62 -12.36 -10.11 -6.79
N MET A 63 -12.46 -11.05 -7.72
CA MET A 63 -12.99 -12.38 -7.44
C MET A 63 -11.94 -13.21 -6.68
N GLU A 64 -12.39 -13.79 -5.56
CA GLU A 64 -11.64 -14.63 -4.63
C GLU A 64 -12.55 -15.78 -4.15
N PHE A 65 -12.05 -16.65 -3.30
CA PHE A 65 -12.88 -17.64 -2.61
C PHE A 65 -12.35 -17.82 -1.20
N ASN A 66 -13.22 -18.19 -0.25
CA ASN A 66 -12.82 -18.43 1.12
C ASN A 66 -11.98 -19.71 1.20
N ARG A 67 -10.67 -19.54 1.41
CA ARG A 67 -9.73 -20.67 1.41
C ARG A 67 -9.75 -21.47 2.71
N ASP A 68 -10.26 -20.92 3.81
CA ASP A 68 -10.48 -21.70 5.03
C ASP A 68 -11.57 -22.76 4.80
N LYS A 69 -12.72 -22.36 4.22
CA LYS A 69 -13.80 -23.30 3.87
C LYS A 69 -13.39 -24.32 2.83
N MET A 70 -12.56 -23.91 1.86
CA MET A 70 -11.99 -24.84 0.89
C MET A 70 -11.09 -25.88 1.58
N LYS A 71 -10.27 -25.46 2.56
CA LYS A 71 -9.38 -26.35 3.29
C LYS A 71 -10.13 -27.29 4.23
N SER A 72 -11.13 -26.80 4.96
CA SER A 72 -11.84 -27.57 5.99
C SER A 72 -12.90 -28.50 5.39
N ASN A 73 -13.64 -28.04 4.38
CA ASN A 73 -14.87 -28.71 3.92
C ASN A 73 -14.87 -28.99 2.41
N ALA A 74 -13.78 -28.69 1.68
CA ALA A 74 -13.72 -28.74 0.21
C ALA A 74 -14.80 -27.87 -0.49
N ILE A 75 -15.33 -26.86 0.21
CA ILE A 75 -16.35 -25.94 -0.33
C ILE A 75 -15.64 -24.74 -0.96
N LYS A 76 -15.85 -24.56 -2.26
CA LYS A 76 -15.39 -23.36 -2.99
C LYS A 76 -16.39 -22.22 -2.81
N ASP A 77 -16.32 -21.58 -1.66
CA ASP A 77 -17.19 -20.44 -1.31
C ASP A 77 -16.68 -19.16 -1.99
N TRP A 78 -17.23 -18.82 -3.15
CA TRP A 78 -16.86 -17.61 -3.89
C TRP A 78 -17.21 -16.36 -3.11
N ILE A 79 -16.27 -15.42 -3.11
CA ILE A 79 -16.39 -14.12 -2.45
C ILE A 79 -15.70 -13.06 -3.29
N TYR A 80 -16.05 -11.80 -3.04
CA TYR A 80 -15.51 -10.67 -3.74
C TYR A 80 -14.95 -9.66 -2.76
N MET A 81 -13.81 -9.10 -3.12
CA MET A 81 -13.28 -7.90 -2.50
C MET A 81 -13.54 -6.72 -3.43
N VAL A 82 -14.21 -5.70 -2.90
CA VAL A 82 -14.43 -4.42 -3.60
C VAL A 82 -13.56 -3.37 -2.95
N ARG A 83 -12.80 -2.63 -3.74
CA ARG A 83 -11.93 -1.55 -3.27
C ARG A 83 -12.43 -0.20 -3.75
N LEU A 84 -12.69 0.67 -2.79
CA LEU A 84 -13.04 2.08 -2.98
C LEU A 84 -11.79 2.96 -2.80
N PRO A 85 -11.22 3.53 -3.88
CA PRO A 85 -10.13 4.49 -3.76
C PRO A 85 -10.63 5.82 -3.17
N ILE A 86 -9.90 6.37 -2.21
CA ILE A 86 -10.15 7.72 -1.66
C ILE A 86 -8.87 8.56 -1.88
N PRO A 87 -8.77 9.35 -2.96
CA PRO A 87 -7.53 10.08 -3.25
C PRO A 87 -7.16 11.03 -2.11
N GLY A 88 -5.88 11.01 -1.71
CA GLY A 88 -5.40 11.74 -0.53
C GLY A 88 -5.99 11.26 0.80
N GLY A 89 -6.73 10.15 0.81
CA GLY A 89 -7.40 9.59 1.98
C GLY A 89 -8.62 10.33 2.48
N GLY A 90 -8.99 11.45 1.85
CA GLY A 90 -10.15 12.25 2.21
C GLY A 90 -10.09 13.64 1.55
N PRO A 91 -10.95 14.58 1.98
CA PRO A 91 -11.90 14.44 3.08
C PRO A 91 -13.01 13.42 2.81
N ILE A 92 -13.39 12.64 3.82
CA ILE A 92 -14.62 11.85 3.85
C ILE A 92 -15.58 12.52 4.82
N ARG A 93 -16.70 13.03 4.31
CA ARG A 93 -17.72 13.67 5.14
C ARG A 93 -18.49 12.62 5.96
N LEU A 94 -19.13 13.06 7.03
CA LEU A 94 -19.88 12.17 7.93
C LEU A 94 -21.05 11.47 7.22
N ASP A 95 -21.79 12.17 6.35
CA ASP A 95 -22.86 11.56 5.53
C ASP A 95 -22.32 10.48 4.59
N GLN A 96 -21.17 10.73 3.95
CA GLN A 96 -20.51 9.74 3.10
C GLN A 96 -20.07 8.52 3.92
N TRP A 97 -19.49 8.75 5.10
CA TRP A 97 -19.07 7.64 5.96
C TRP A 97 -20.26 6.78 6.42
N ARG A 98 -21.39 7.40 6.79
CA ARG A 98 -22.60 6.68 7.18
C ARG A 98 -23.04 5.70 6.09
N ILE A 99 -23.08 6.15 4.84
CA ILE A 99 -23.41 5.29 3.67
C ILE A 99 -22.43 4.11 3.58
N LEU A 100 -21.12 4.38 3.65
CA LEU A 100 -20.09 3.33 3.55
C LEU A 100 -20.17 2.31 4.71
N ASP A 101 -20.50 2.76 5.92
CA ASP A 101 -20.72 1.91 7.08
C ASP A 101 -21.97 1.04 6.92
N ASP A 102 -23.07 1.62 6.42
CA ASP A 102 -24.34 0.93 6.19
C ASP A 102 -24.21 -0.14 5.09
N VAL A 103 -23.52 0.18 4.00
CA VAL A 103 -23.14 -0.79 2.96
C VAL A 103 -22.31 -1.94 3.56
N SER A 104 -21.35 -1.64 4.43
CA SER A 104 -20.57 -2.68 5.11
C SER A 104 -21.45 -3.59 5.97
N ASN A 105 -22.38 -3.01 6.74
CA ASN A 105 -23.30 -3.75 7.60
C ASN A 105 -24.20 -4.71 6.80
N LYS A 106 -24.60 -4.33 5.58
CA LYS A 106 -25.41 -5.17 4.70
C LYS A 106 -24.63 -6.33 4.06
N TYR A 107 -23.41 -6.06 3.58
CA TYR A 107 -22.78 -6.92 2.57
C TYR A 107 -21.45 -7.57 2.96
N THR A 108 -20.88 -7.24 4.12
CA THR A 108 -19.51 -7.69 4.50
C THR A 108 -19.45 -8.60 5.72
N ILE A 109 -20.59 -9.12 6.16
CA ILE A 109 -20.70 -9.96 7.36
C ILE A 109 -19.87 -11.25 7.18
N SER A 110 -18.92 -11.49 8.09
CA SER A 110 -18.12 -12.71 8.11
C SER A 110 -17.58 -13.02 9.51
N ASP A 111 -17.40 -14.31 9.77
CA ASP A 111 -16.73 -14.90 10.94
C ASP A 111 -15.21 -15.03 10.79
N ALA A 112 -14.65 -14.69 9.62
CA ALA A 112 -13.25 -14.98 9.29
C ALA A 112 -12.22 -14.27 10.19
N TYR A 113 -12.61 -13.19 10.87
CA TYR A 113 -11.71 -12.32 11.63
C TYR A 113 -11.84 -12.48 13.14
N THR A 114 -13.06 -12.59 13.66
CA THR A 114 -13.34 -12.64 15.11
C THR A 114 -13.91 -13.99 15.55
N GLY A 115 -14.24 -14.88 14.63
CA GLY A 115 -15.03 -16.09 14.88
C GLY A 115 -16.54 -15.84 15.03
N TYR A 116 -16.98 -14.58 14.96
CA TYR A 116 -18.38 -14.17 15.04
C TYR A 116 -18.80 -13.47 13.75
N PRO A 117 -20.03 -13.67 13.25
CA PRO A 117 -20.49 -13.06 12.01
C PRO A 117 -20.69 -11.54 12.19
N LEU A 118 -19.65 -10.78 11.89
CA LEU A 118 -19.63 -9.33 12.05
C LEU A 118 -19.27 -8.63 10.73
N PRO A 119 -19.86 -7.47 10.43
CA PRO A 119 -19.45 -6.64 9.30
C PRO A 119 -18.11 -5.96 9.58
N SER A 120 -17.35 -5.69 8.53
CA SER A 120 -16.09 -4.96 8.68
C SER A 120 -15.73 -4.13 7.45
N LEU A 121 -14.91 -3.11 7.68
CA LEU A 121 -14.21 -2.35 6.66
C LEU A 121 -12.70 -2.56 6.81
N LYS A 122 -11.97 -2.57 5.68
CA LYS A 122 -10.50 -2.61 5.69
C LYS A 122 -9.93 -1.32 5.13
N LEU A 123 -9.32 -0.51 6.00
CA LEU A 123 -8.46 0.60 5.64
C LEU A 123 -7.13 0.06 5.10
N THR A 124 -6.57 0.73 4.10
CA THR A 124 -5.45 0.15 3.34
C THR A 124 -4.22 1.03 3.34
N THR A 125 -3.08 0.41 3.02
CA THR A 125 -1.79 1.09 2.81
C THR A 125 -1.80 2.12 1.67
N ARG A 126 -2.93 2.22 0.95
CA ARG A 126 -3.13 3.17 -0.12
C ARG A 126 -4.33 4.08 0.08
N GLN A 127 -4.72 4.34 1.33
CA GLN A 127 -5.80 5.27 1.65
C GLN A 127 -7.11 4.95 0.92
N ALA A 128 -7.44 3.67 0.86
CA ALA A 128 -8.65 3.14 0.25
C ALA A 128 -9.39 2.28 1.28
N ILE A 129 -10.69 2.09 1.07
CA ILE A 129 -11.54 1.19 1.84
C ILE A 129 -11.75 -0.09 1.04
N GLN A 130 -11.66 -1.26 1.68
CA GLN A 130 -12.07 -2.53 1.07
C GLN A 130 -13.24 -3.15 1.81
N PHE A 131 -14.19 -3.64 1.02
CA PHE A 131 -15.32 -4.47 1.43
C PHE A 131 -14.95 -5.91 1.08
N HIS A 132 -14.92 -6.79 2.07
CA HIS A 132 -14.57 -8.21 1.89
C HIS A 132 -15.80 -9.08 2.07
N HIS A 133 -15.71 -10.34 1.65
CA HIS A 133 -16.77 -11.35 1.80
C HIS A 133 -18.09 -11.07 1.06
N VAL A 134 -18.08 -10.10 0.14
CA VAL A 134 -19.25 -9.76 -0.69
C VAL A 134 -19.59 -10.92 -1.61
N LYS A 135 -20.88 -11.22 -1.81
CA LYS A 135 -21.35 -12.24 -2.75
C LYS A 135 -21.68 -11.63 -4.11
N LYS A 136 -21.58 -12.43 -5.18
CA LYS A 136 -21.81 -11.94 -6.54
C LYS A 136 -23.18 -11.28 -6.70
N LYS A 137 -24.23 -11.93 -6.18
CA LYS A 137 -25.61 -11.42 -6.20
C LYS A 137 -25.77 -10.03 -5.57
N ASP A 138 -24.87 -9.67 -4.67
CA ASP A 138 -24.91 -8.40 -3.94
C ASP A 138 -24.02 -7.33 -4.58
N LEU A 139 -23.15 -7.68 -5.53
CA LEU A 139 -22.18 -6.75 -6.13
C LEU A 139 -22.86 -5.56 -6.82
N PRO A 140 -23.86 -5.72 -7.70
CA PRO A 140 -24.46 -4.56 -8.36
C PRO A 140 -25.06 -3.56 -7.37
N ASN A 141 -25.80 -4.06 -6.37
CA ASN A 141 -26.41 -3.22 -5.34
C ASN A 141 -25.36 -2.56 -4.44
N LEU A 142 -24.35 -3.31 -3.97
CA LEU A 142 -23.26 -2.73 -3.17
C LEU A 142 -22.55 -1.61 -3.92
N ILE A 143 -22.25 -1.79 -5.20
CA ILE A 143 -21.54 -0.76 -5.99
C ILE A 143 -22.42 0.48 -6.18
N ARG A 144 -23.72 0.29 -6.45
CA ARG A 144 -24.69 1.38 -6.58
C ARG A 144 -24.87 2.15 -5.29
N GLU A 145 -25.03 1.48 -4.15
CA GLU A 145 -25.15 2.12 -2.84
C GLU A 145 -23.85 2.84 -2.43
N ILE A 146 -22.66 2.32 -2.79
CA ILE A 146 -21.40 3.07 -2.62
C ILE A 146 -21.43 4.37 -3.43
N ALA A 147 -21.95 4.35 -4.65
CA ALA A 147 -22.00 5.53 -5.52
C ALA A 147 -22.84 6.68 -4.91
N GLU A 148 -23.85 6.38 -4.10
CA GLU A 148 -24.65 7.38 -3.37
C GLU A 148 -23.80 8.24 -2.42
N SER A 149 -22.65 7.73 -1.96
CA SER A 149 -21.69 8.52 -1.18
C SER A 149 -20.91 9.54 -2.02
N GLY A 150 -21.05 9.52 -3.35
CA GLY A 150 -20.27 10.32 -4.29
C GLY A 150 -18.89 9.74 -4.62
N PHE A 151 -18.61 8.50 -4.20
CA PHE A 151 -17.37 7.80 -4.54
C PHE A 151 -17.62 6.64 -5.51
N LEU A 152 -16.68 6.41 -6.43
CA LEU A 152 -16.73 5.28 -7.38
C LEU A 152 -15.58 4.30 -7.10
N THR A 153 -15.83 3.01 -7.29
CA THR A 153 -14.80 1.96 -7.07
C THR A 153 -13.83 1.79 -8.24
N ILE A 154 -14.09 2.49 -9.36
CA ILE A 154 -13.20 2.54 -10.52
C ILE A 154 -11.78 2.97 -10.12
N ASN A 155 -10.75 2.48 -10.81
CA ASN A 155 -9.33 2.68 -10.44
C ASN A 155 -8.88 2.08 -9.09
N GLY A 156 -9.77 1.44 -8.32
CA GLY A 156 -9.37 0.74 -7.09
C GLY A 156 -8.34 -0.36 -7.37
N CYS A 157 -8.53 -1.05 -8.48
CA CYS A 157 -7.78 -2.24 -8.86
C CYS A 157 -7.36 -2.19 -10.36
N GLY A 158 -6.86 -3.28 -10.95
CA GLY A 158 -6.55 -3.33 -12.40
C GLY A 158 -5.16 -2.81 -12.81
N ASP A 159 -4.94 -2.77 -14.12
CA ASP A 159 -3.71 -2.32 -14.80
C ASP A 159 -3.91 -0.88 -15.32
N ASN A 160 -4.02 0.04 -14.38
CA ASN A 160 -4.27 1.48 -14.54
C ASN A 160 -3.57 2.24 -13.38
N LEU A 161 -3.73 3.56 -13.34
CA LEU A 161 -3.32 4.36 -12.18
C LEU A 161 -4.22 4.05 -10.98
N ARG A 162 -3.60 3.65 -9.87
CA ARG A 162 -4.25 3.36 -8.58
C ARG A 162 -4.43 4.63 -7.77
N ASN A 163 -5.24 4.55 -6.71
CA ASN A 163 -5.43 5.63 -5.75
C ASN A 163 -4.14 6.41 -5.46
N THR A 164 -4.17 7.72 -5.73
CA THR A 164 -3.08 8.66 -5.43
C THR A 164 -3.11 8.95 -3.93
N ILE A 165 -2.00 8.63 -3.25
CA ILE A 165 -1.92 8.81 -1.80
C ILE A 165 -1.20 10.11 -1.45
N ALA A 166 -1.57 10.71 -0.34
CA ALA A 166 -0.96 11.92 0.19
C ALA A 166 -1.02 11.94 1.72
N CYS A 167 -0.19 12.76 2.36
CA CYS A 167 -0.29 12.97 3.81
C CYS A 167 -1.67 13.57 4.14
N PRO A 168 -2.46 12.95 5.05
CA PRO A 168 -3.81 13.41 5.38
C PRO A 168 -3.85 14.75 6.13
N LEU A 169 -2.76 15.13 6.81
CA LEU A 169 -2.70 16.35 7.62
C LEU A 169 -2.02 17.53 6.94
N SER A 170 -1.33 17.30 5.82
CA SER A 170 -0.56 18.34 5.14
C SER A 170 -1.38 19.58 4.79
N LYS A 171 -2.67 19.40 4.45
CA LYS A 171 -3.62 20.48 4.11
C LYS A 171 -3.83 21.53 5.21
N PHE A 172 -3.52 21.22 6.46
CA PHE A 172 -3.67 22.14 7.59
C PHE A 172 -2.43 23.04 7.77
N TRP A 173 -1.40 22.83 6.95
CA TRP A 173 -0.15 23.58 6.98
C TRP A 173 0.02 24.38 5.68
N ILE A 174 1.25 24.53 5.21
CA ILE A 174 1.59 25.33 4.01
C ILE A 174 1.40 24.56 2.69
N PHE A 175 0.90 23.32 2.70
CA PHE A 175 0.80 22.47 1.52
C PHE A 175 -0.41 21.54 1.51
N ASP A 176 -1.42 21.84 0.68
CA ASP A 176 -2.58 20.96 0.50
C ASP A 176 -2.30 19.79 -0.47
N SER A 177 -1.59 18.79 0.06
CA SER A 177 -1.29 17.56 -0.66
C SER A 177 -2.54 16.73 -1.01
N ASN A 178 -3.65 16.89 -0.26
CA ASN A 178 -4.88 16.13 -0.45
C ASN A 178 -5.66 16.62 -1.66
N THR A 179 -5.77 17.94 -1.83
CA THR A 179 -6.36 18.54 -3.03
C THR A 179 -5.53 18.25 -4.27
N LEU A 180 -4.20 18.30 -4.18
CA LEU A 180 -3.33 17.89 -5.27
C LEU A 180 -3.52 16.41 -5.64
N ALA A 181 -3.64 15.51 -4.65
CA ALA A 181 -3.88 14.09 -4.90
C ALA A 181 -5.22 13.83 -5.60
N ARG A 182 -6.29 14.53 -5.20
CA ARG A 182 -7.61 14.48 -5.88
C ARG A 182 -7.52 14.96 -7.32
N LYS A 183 -6.91 16.13 -7.56
CA LYS A 183 -6.69 16.68 -8.91
C LYS A 183 -5.95 15.68 -9.81
N ILE A 184 -4.88 15.05 -9.31
CA ILE A 184 -4.14 14.03 -10.04
C ILE A 184 -5.00 12.78 -10.28
N ALA A 185 -5.70 12.27 -9.26
CA ALA A 185 -6.55 11.09 -9.41
C ALA A 185 -7.69 11.32 -10.41
N ASP A 186 -8.29 12.50 -10.42
CA ASP A 186 -9.37 12.86 -11.34
C ASP A 186 -8.87 13.00 -12.78
N TYR A 187 -7.65 13.52 -12.98
CA TYR A 187 -7.02 13.57 -14.31
C TYR A 187 -6.74 12.17 -14.87
N PHE A 188 -6.29 11.24 -14.03
CA PHE A 188 -5.95 9.86 -14.42
C PHE A 188 -7.09 8.86 -14.23
N ARG A 189 -8.31 9.32 -13.96
CA ARG A 189 -9.48 8.45 -13.83
C ARG A 189 -9.74 7.72 -15.15
N LEU A 190 -10.14 6.45 -15.06
CA LEU A 190 -10.59 5.68 -16.22
C LEU A 190 -11.94 6.20 -16.74
N PRO A 191 -12.28 5.94 -18.01
CA PRO A 191 -13.63 6.15 -18.53
C PRO A 191 -14.66 5.41 -17.66
N SER A 192 -15.75 6.09 -17.30
CA SER A 192 -16.75 5.58 -16.35
C SER A 192 -18.02 5.06 -17.02
N GLU A 193 -18.21 5.28 -18.31
CA GLU A 193 -19.44 4.99 -19.05
C GLU A 193 -19.87 3.52 -18.90
N LEU A 194 -18.96 2.61 -19.24
CA LEU A 194 -19.19 1.17 -19.10
C LEU A 194 -19.39 0.75 -17.63
N TYR A 195 -18.68 1.39 -16.70
CA TYR A 195 -18.83 1.13 -15.27
C TYR A 195 -20.24 1.51 -14.78
N LEU A 196 -20.70 2.72 -15.12
CA LEU A 196 -22.03 3.20 -14.75
C LEU A 196 -23.13 2.34 -15.37
N GLN A 197 -22.96 1.91 -16.63
CA GLN A 197 -23.87 0.98 -17.30
C GLN A 197 -23.94 -0.37 -16.57
N VAL A 198 -22.78 -0.97 -16.26
CA VAL A 198 -22.69 -2.31 -15.63
C VAL A 198 -23.33 -2.32 -14.23
N PHE A 199 -23.33 -1.21 -13.50
CA PHE A 199 -23.87 -1.15 -12.14
C PHE A 199 -25.18 -0.36 -12.03
N GLU A 200 -25.74 0.06 -13.17
CA GLU A 200 -26.99 0.82 -13.26
C GLU A 200 -26.97 2.09 -12.38
N ILE A 201 -25.84 2.81 -12.41
CA ILE A 201 -25.67 4.08 -11.69
C ILE A 201 -26.22 5.23 -12.57
N PRO A 202 -27.09 6.11 -12.05
CA PRO A 202 -27.72 7.16 -12.86
C PRO A 202 -26.75 8.12 -13.57
N LEU A 203 -26.97 8.38 -14.86
CA LEU A 203 -26.12 9.27 -15.68
C LEU A 203 -26.09 10.75 -15.23
N SER A 204 -27.04 11.19 -14.38
CA SER A 204 -26.95 12.51 -13.75
C SER A 204 -25.70 12.66 -12.89
N GLU A 205 -25.21 11.55 -12.34
CA GLU A 205 -23.96 11.50 -11.57
C GLU A 205 -22.73 11.54 -12.48
N GLU A 206 -22.81 11.06 -13.72
CA GLU A 206 -21.72 11.10 -14.69
C GLU A 206 -21.20 12.52 -14.94
N ARG A 207 -22.10 13.52 -15.01
CA ARG A 207 -21.71 14.93 -15.18
C ARG A 207 -20.93 15.49 -13.98
N GLN A 208 -21.09 14.91 -12.79
CA GLN A 208 -20.28 15.27 -11.62
C GLN A 208 -18.86 14.69 -11.70
N PHE A 209 -18.67 13.61 -12.46
CA PHE A 209 -17.42 12.86 -12.53
C PHE A 209 -16.63 13.06 -13.82
N ASN A 210 -17.21 13.68 -14.85
CA ASN A 210 -16.55 13.91 -16.13
C ASN A 210 -15.65 15.16 -16.10
N ASN A 211 -14.33 14.93 -16.11
CA ASN A 211 -13.32 15.97 -16.30
C ASN A 211 -13.14 16.29 -17.79
N LYS A 212 -13.10 17.58 -18.14
CA LYS A 212 -12.84 18.03 -19.52
C LYS A 212 -11.44 17.66 -20.02
N GLU A 213 -10.47 17.60 -19.10
CA GLU A 213 -9.10 17.15 -19.38
C GLU A 213 -8.81 15.86 -18.61
N SER A 214 -8.52 14.79 -19.33
CA SER A 214 -8.23 13.46 -18.76
C SER A 214 -7.12 12.75 -19.53
N PHE A 215 -6.39 11.88 -18.84
CA PHE A 215 -5.42 10.99 -19.45
C PHE A 215 -6.09 10.06 -20.45
N LYS A 216 -5.53 9.97 -21.65
CA LYS A 216 -6.03 9.07 -22.71
C LYS A 216 -5.29 7.74 -22.63
N TYR A 217 -5.91 6.79 -21.95
CA TYR A 217 -5.42 5.41 -21.90
C TYR A 217 -5.50 4.74 -23.27
N ALA A 218 -4.52 3.89 -23.57
CA ALA A 218 -4.59 2.94 -24.69
C ALA A 218 -5.74 1.93 -24.49
N ASP A 219 -6.19 1.28 -25.57
CA ASP A 219 -7.27 0.29 -25.54
C ASP A 219 -7.01 -0.86 -24.57
N ASN A 220 -5.72 -1.24 -24.41
CA ASN A 220 -5.27 -2.24 -23.46
C ASN A 220 -4.76 -1.65 -22.13
N LEU A 221 -5.11 -0.41 -21.80
CA LEU A 221 -4.71 0.31 -20.58
C LEU A 221 -3.19 0.28 -20.35
N LEU A 222 -2.74 0.43 -19.11
CA LEU A 222 -1.32 0.32 -18.77
C LEU A 222 -0.86 -1.16 -18.75
N PRO A 223 0.44 -1.45 -18.90
CA PRO A 223 0.96 -2.82 -18.80
C PRO A 223 0.74 -3.46 -17.42
N ARG A 224 0.72 -2.62 -16.37
CA ARG A 224 0.55 -3.04 -14.98
C ARG A 224 0.08 -1.88 -14.11
N LYS A 225 -0.43 -2.18 -12.91
CA LYS A 225 -0.75 -1.17 -11.87
C LYS A 225 0.34 -0.11 -11.73
N PHE A 226 -0.07 1.16 -11.65
CA PHE A 226 0.81 2.32 -11.51
C PHE A 226 0.40 3.15 -10.30
N LYS A 227 1.36 3.62 -9.49
CA LYS A 227 1.10 4.22 -8.18
C LYS A 227 1.79 5.57 -8.06
N ILE A 228 1.05 6.55 -7.54
CA ILE A 228 1.58 7.87 -7.18
C ILE A 228 1.45 8.07 -5.67
N GLY A 229 2.46 8.67 -5.05
CA GLY A 229 2.41 9.13 -3.65
C GLY A 229 2.98 10.53 -3.51
N ILE A 230 2.40 11.32 -2.61
CA ILE A 230 2.75 12.72 -2.35
C ILE A 230 3.13 12.87 -0.88
N ALA A 231 4.37 13.24 -0.58
CA ALA A 231 4.80 13.52 0.79
C ALA A 231 4.09 14.78 1.33
N GLY A 232 3.92 14.85 2.64
CA GLY A 232 3.31 15.98 3.31
C GLY A 232 4.32 17.05 3.72
N VAL A 233 3.79 18.18 4.17
CA VAL A 233 4.50 19.14 5.00
C VAL A 233 3.78 19.19 6.34
N MET A 234 4.54 19.18 7.44
CA MET A 234 3.98 19.40 8.77
C MET A 234 4.77 20.44 9.55
N ARG A 235 4.11 21.05 10.53
CA ARG A 235 4.74 21.99 11.46
C ARG A 235 5.15 21.26 12.73
N THR A 236 6.41 21.37 13.09
CA THR A 236 6.95 20.84 14.35
C THR A 236 6.60 21.77 15.52
N ILE A 237 6.78 21.27 16.75
CA ILE A 237 6.53 22.02 17.99
C ILE A 237 7.40 23.28 18.07
N ASP A 238 8.63 23.26 17.55
CA ASP A 238 9.51 24.43 17.45
C ASP A 238 9.16 25.38 16.29
N GLY A 239 8.01 25.16 15.63
CA GLY A 239 7.44 26.05 14.63
C GLY A 239 8.03 25.90 13.23
N LYS A 240 8.90 24.91 12.98
CA LYS A 240 9.52 24.68 11.66
C LYS A 240 8.63 23.80 10.78
N TYR A 241 8.68 24.05 9.48
CA TYR A 241 8.08 23.15 8.51
C TYR A 241 9.08 22.07 8.11
N ILE A 242 8.64 20.82 8.14
CA ILE A 242 9.42 19.66 7.71
C ILE A 242 8.61 18.81 6.73
N ILE A 243 9.30 17.97 5.97
CA ILE A 243 8.67 16.98 5.10
C ILE A 243 8.22 15.81 5.95
N ASP A 244 6.97 15.41 5.78
CA ASP A 244 6.41 14.20 6.35
C ASP A 244 6.32 13.10 5.29
N ASN A 245 7.05 12.01 5.51
CA ASN A 245 7.10 10.85 4.63
C ASN A 245 6.18 9.71 5.07
N CYS A 246 5.09 9.99 5.82
CA CYS A 246 4.09 9.00 6.23
C CYS A 246 3.57 8.11 5.07
N VAL A 247 3.60 8.62 3.83
CA VAL A 247 3.16 7.95 2.60
C VAL A 247 4.15 6.94 2.03
N GLU A 248 5.38 6.87 2.56
CA GLU A 248 6.49 6.13 1.97
C GLU A 248 6.68 6.50 0.49
N VAL A 249 6.98 7.77 0.22
CA VAL A 249 6.85 8.39 -1.11
C VAL A 249 7.67 7.64 -2.17
N ARG A 250 8.86 7.16 -1.79
CA ARG A 250 9.77 6.40 -2.65
C ARG A 250 9.32 4.95 -2.89
N ALA A 251 8.27 4.45 -2.25
CA ALA A 251 7.70 3.13 -2.52
C ALA A 251 6.77 3.09 -3.75
N ASN A 252 6.56 4.23 -4.40
CA ASN A 252 5.58 4.43 -5.48
C ASN A 252 6.26 4.51 -6.86
N ASP A 253 5.51 4.20 -7.93
CA ASP A 253 6.05 4.31 -9.30
C ASP A 253 6.43 5.77 -9.60
N ILE A 254 5.66 6.73 -9.06
CA ILE A 254 6.03 8.15 -8.94
C ILE A 254 5.90 8.60 -7.47
N GLY A 255 6.95 9.24 -6.97
CA GLY A 255 6.94 9.95 -5.70
C GLY A 255 7.05 11.47 -5.92
N ILE A 256 6.24 12.25 -5.23
CA ILE A 256 6.23 13.71 -5.29
C ILE A 256 6.55 14.23 -3.90
N VAL A 257 7.61 15.04 -3.78
CA VAL A 257 8.03 15.63 -2.51
C VAL A 257 8.05 17.15 -2.64
N PRO A 258 7.27 17.89 -1.82
CA PRO A 258 7.29 19.35 -1.88
C PRO A 258 8.66 19.88 -1.46
N LEU A 259 9.10 20.96 -2.11
CA LEU A 259 10.29 21.71 -1.74
C LEU A 259 9.85 22.95 -0.97
N ILE A 260 10.36 23.09 0.26
CA ILE A 260 9.95 24.16 1.17
C ILE A 260 11.07 25.21 1.29
N GLU A 261 10.68 26.48 1.25
CA GLU A 261 11.54 27.63 1.55
C GLU A 261 10.75 28.60 2.45
N GLY A 262 11.17 28.73 3.71
CA GLY A 262 10.39 29.43 4.73
C GLY A 262 9.01 28.80 4.91
N GLU A 263 7.96 29.61 4.75
CA GLU A 263 6.55 29.19 4.88
C GLU A 263 5.87 28.90 3.53
N LYS A 264 6.65 28.57 2.49
CA LYS A 264 6.13 28.35 1.14
C LYS A 264 6.66 27.06 0.51
N VAL A 265 5.80 26.41 -0.25
CA VAL A 265 6.22 25.37 -1.21
C VAL A 265 6.63 26.05 -2.52
N ILE A 266 7.89 25.87 -2.93
CA ILE A 266 8.48 26.51 -4.11
C ILE A 266 8.56 25.58 -5.34
N GLY A 267 8.16 24.33 -5.17
CA GLY A 267 8.17 23.32 -6.23
C GLY A 267 8.16 21.90 -5.68
N TYR A 268 8.53 20.95 -6.52
CA TYR A 268 8.45 19.53 -6.23
C TYR A 268 9.68 18.79 -6.72
N GLN A 269 10.26 17.94 -5.88
CA GLN A 269 11.20 16.89 -6.30
C GLN A 269 10.39 15.65 -6.72
N ILE A 270 10.69 15.15 -7.92
CA ILE A 270 10.04 13.98 -8.49
C ILE A 270 10.96 12.77 -8.38
N TYR A 271 10.41 11.65 -7.91
CA TYR A 271 11.05 10.34 -7.84
C TYR A 271 10.31 9.35 -8.74
N VAL A 272 11.02 8.39 -9.32
CA VAL A 272 10.41 7.34 -10.16
C VAL A 272 10.97 5.95 -9.91
N GLY A 273 10.16 4.93 -10.19
CA GLY A 273 10.61 3.53 -10.22
C GLY A 273 10.56 2.81 -8.86
N GLY A 274 9.81 3.31 -7.88
CA GLY A 274 9.58 2.61 -6.62
C GLY A 274 8.54 1.49 -6.75
N SER A 275 8.78 0.33 -6.12
CA SER A 275 7.82 -0.78 -6.02
C SER A 275 8.35 -1.97 -5.20
N MET A 276 7.54 -2.45 -4.25
CA MET A 276 7.90 -3.53 -3.29
C MET A 276 7.73 -4.97 -3.77
N GLY A 277 7.09 -5.24 -4.91
CA GLY A 277 6.82 -6.63 -5.31
C GLY A 277 8.10 -7.37 -5.75
N GLU A 278 8.39 -8.53 -5.16
CA GLU A 278 9.65 -9.25 -5.32
C GLU A 278 9.47 -10.72 -4.96
N ASN A 279 9.74 -11.59 -5.93
CA ASN A 279 9.64 -13.03 -5.87
C ASN A 279 11.02 -13.65 -6.06
N ASN A 280 11.57 -14.30 -5.04
CA ASN A 280 12.93 -14.85 -5.05
C ASN A 280 13.13 -16.02 -6.01
N SER A 281 12.05 -16.66 -6.48
CA SER A 281 12.10 -17.71 -7.49
C SER A 281 12.26 -17.17 -8.92
N TYR A 282 12.16 -15.84 -9.10
CA TYR A 282 12.34 -15.14 -10.36
C TYR A 282 13.32 -13.97 -10.16
N PRO A 283 14.04 -13.53 -11.21
CA PRO A 283 14.91 -12.35 -11.12
C PRO A 283 14.05 -11.08 -11.02
N THR A 284 13.61 -10.77 -9.81
CA THR A 284 12.79 -9.62 -9.44
C THR A 284 13.28 -9.06 -8.12
N PHE A 285 13.06 -7.77 -7.86
CA PHE A 285 13.64 -7.08 -6.70
C PHE A 285 12.69 -6.01 -6.16
N SER A 286 12.70 -5.72 -4.86
CA SER A 286 12.03 -4.52 -4.30
C SER A 286 12.84 -3.27 -4.64
N ALA A 287 12.20 -2.13 -4.94
CA ALA A 287 12.93 -0.90 -5.30
C ALA A 287 12.33 0.34 -4.64
N LEU A 288 13.21 1.29 -4.28
CA LEU A 288 12.85 2.66 -3.95
C LEU A 288 12.99 3.55 -5.18
N GLY A 289 12.12 4.55 -5.28
CA GLY A 289 12.13 5.56 -6.31
C GLY A 289 13.42 6.36 -6.28
N LEU A 290 13.92 6.68 -7.47
CA LEU A 290 15.13 7.46 -7.69
C LEU A 290 14.74 8.88 -8.16
N PRO A 291 15.42 9.93 -7.68
CA PRO A 291 15.10 11.30 -8.05
C PRO A 291 15.42 11.53 -9.54
N ILE A 292 14.51 12.18 -10.26
CA ILE A 292 14.72 12.55 -11.67
C ILE A 292 14.79 14.04 -11.92
N GLY A 293 14.49 14.88 -10.92
CA GLY A 293 14.59 16.34 -11.03
C GLY A 293 13.38 17.04 -10.45
N THR A 294 13.32 18.36 -10.67
CA THR A 294 12.36 19.25 -10.02
C THR A 294 11.47 19.99 -11.02
N VAL A 295 10.31 20.43 -10.55
CA VAL A 295 9.40 21.36 -11.26
C VAL A 295 8.87 22.40 -10.27
N SER A 296 8.53 23.59 -10.73
CA SER A 296 8.15 24.71 -9.83
C SER A 296 6.65 25.02 -9.85
N LYS A 297 5.88 24.47 -10.79
CA LYS A 297 4.45 24.76 -10.96
C LYS A 297 3.61 23.50 -11.02
N ASP A 298 2.39 23.56 -10.51
CA ASP A 298 1.43 22.45 -10.54
C ASP A 298 1.06 22.00 -11.96
N GLU A 299 0.98 22.94 -12.91
CA GLU A 299 0.70 22.64 -14.33
C GLU A 299 1.85 21.86 -14.98
N GLU A 300 3.09 22.24 -14.68
CA GLU A 300 4.29 21.52 -15.12
C GLU A 300 4.33 20.13 -14.49
N LEU A 301 4.01 20.03 -13.19
CA LEU A 301 3.90 18.77 -12.49
C LEU A 301 2.93 17.83 -13.22
N LEU A 302 1.69 18.24 -13.48
CA LEU A 302 0.70 17.37 -14.12
C LEU A 302 1.15 16.90 -15.51
N ARG A 303 1.76 17.78 -16.32
CA ARG A 303 2.32 17.41 -17.63
C ARG A 303 3.49 16.43 -17.53
N VAL A 304 4.34 16.58 -16.52
CA VAL A 304 5.42 15.62 -16.25
C VAL A 304 4.86 14.28 -15.78
N LEU A 305 3.85 14.26 -14.92
CA LEU A 305 3.18 13.04 -14.49
C LEU A 305 2.55 12.31 -15.69
N ASP A 306 1.84 13.05 -16.57
CA ASP A 306 1.28 12.51 -17.83
C ASP A 306 2.39 11.85 -18.66
N ALA A 307 3.49 12.57 -18.92
CA ALA A 307 4.63 12.05 -19.64
C ALA A 307 5.20 10.76 -19.03
N ILE A 308 5.36 10.69 -17.71
CA ILE A 308 5.88 9.48 -17.03
C ILE A 308 4.91 8.30 -17.19
N VAL A 309 3.60 8.53 -17.05
CA VAL A 309 2.60 7.47 -17.26
C VAL A 309 2.59 7.01 -18.72
N ARG A 310 2.74 7.91 -19.70
CA ARG A 310 2.90 7.57 -21.13
C ARG A 310 4.16 6.75 -21.41
N ILE A 311 5.28 7.05 -20.73
CA ILE A 311 6.49 6.22 -20.83
C ILE A 311 6.16 4.79 -20.42
N GLN A 312 5.52 4.60 -19.26
CA GLN A 312 5.11 3.26 -18.82
C GLN A 312 4.15 2.60 -19.81
N GLU A 313 3.16 3.33 -20.34
CA GLU A 313 2.19 2.79 -21.29
C GLU A 313 2.83 2.26 -22.57
N GLN A 314 3.81 3.00 -23.12
CA GLN A 314 4.46 2.66 -24.38
C GLN A 314 5.65 1.70 -24.24
N TRP A 315 6.39 1.79 -23.14
CA TRP A 315 7.65 1.08 -22.98
C TRP A 315 7.57 -0.08 -22.00
N GLY A 316 6.59 -0.14 -21.09
CA GLY A 316 6.48 -1.24 -20.15
C GLY A 316 6.24 -2.60 -20.83
N ASP A 317 6.79 -3.66 -20.24
CA ASP A 317 6.66 -5.02 -20.76
C ASP A 317 5.21 -5.52 -20.66
N ARG A 318 4.65 -5.95 -21.79
CA ARG A 318 3.28 -6.49 -21.92
C ARG A 318 3.26 -8.01 -22.15
N LYS A 319 4.43 -8.64 -22.26
CA LYS A 319 4.63 -10.09 -22.39
C LYS A 319 4.85 -10.73 -21.02
N ASN A 320 5.82 -10.25 -20.25
CA ASN A 320 6.18 -10.81 -18.95
C ASN A 320 5.70 -9.93 -17.79
N ARG A 321 4.63 -10.36 -17.13
CA ARG A 321 4.00 -9.62 -16.01
C ARG A 321 4.89 -9.48 -14.78
N HIS A 322 5.93 -10.32 -14.62
CA HIS A 322 6.92 -10.17 -13.56
C HIS A 322 7.80 -8.94 -13.75
N TRP A 323 8.01 -8.50 -14.99
CA TRP A 323 8.83 -7.35 -15.37
C TRP A 323 8.02 -6.15 -15.91
N ALA A 324 6.68 -6.21 -15.86
CA ALA A 324 5.79 -5.19 -16.41
C ALA A 324 5.68 -3.87 -15.60
N ARG A 325 6.29 -3.77 -14.42
CA ARG A 325 6.23 -2.54 -13.59
C ARG A 325 7.29 -1.51 -14.00
N PHE A 326 7.00 -0.23 -13.78
CA PHE A 326 7.85 0.87 -14.22
C PHE A 326 9.28 0.82 -13.67
N LYS A 327 9.48 0.26 -12.47
CA LYS A 327 10.81 0.01 -11.92
C LYS A 327 11.75 -0.74 -12.88
N TYR A 328 11.23 -1.61 -13.75
CA TYR A 328 12.06 -2.37 -14.70
C TYR A 328 12.43 -1.56 -15.94
N VAL A 329 11.54 -0.67 -16.40
CA VAL A 329 11.87 0.34 -17.41
C VAL A 329 12.98 1.24 -16.88
N VAL A 330 12.79 1.78 -15.66
CA VAL A 330 13.81 2.59 -14.98
C VAL A 330 15.10 1.79 -14.82
N TYR A 331 15.04 0.53 -14.38
CA TYR A 331 16.19 -0.38 -14.19
C TYR A 331 17.01 -0.64 -15.47
N LYS A 332 16.37 -0.72 -16.63
CA LYS A 332 17.11 -0.96 -17.88
C LYS A 332 17.53 0.29 -18.61
N MET A 333 16.66 1.29 -18.66
CA MET A 333 16.90 2.47 -19.49
C MET A 333 17.75 3.52 -18.77
N GLY A 334 17.72 3.55 -17.44
CA GLY A 334 18.46 4.55 -16.65
C GLY A 334 17.73 5.88 -16.50
N LEU A 335 18.22 6.74 -15.61
CA LEU A 335 17.55 8.00 -15.27
C LEU A 335 17.65 9.05 -16.37
N GLU A 336 18.78 9.12 -17.08
CA GLU A 336 18.96 10.11 -18.15
C GLU A 336 17.97 9.86 -19.29
N TRP A 337 17.84 8.61 -19.72
CA TRP A 337 16.82 8.23 -20.70
C TRP A 337 15.40 8.59 -20.24
N VAL A 338 15.08 8.39 -18.95
CA VAL A 338 13.77 8.79 -18.42
C VAL A 338 13.59 10.31 -18.49
N ARG A 339 14.60 11.09 -18.11
CA ARG A 339 14.59 12.57 -18.18
C ARG A 339 14.40 13.06 -19.61
N GLU A 340 15.09 12.45 -20.58
CA GLU A 340 14.95 12.75 -22.00
C GLU A 340 13.52 12.48 -22.49
N LYS A 341 12.96 11.30 -22.16
CA LYS A 341 11.58 10.94 -22.55
C LYS A 341 10.53 11.80 -21.87
N VAL A 342 10.74 12.19 -20.62
CA VAL A 342 9.88 13.16 -19.94
C VAL A 342 9.86 14.46 -20.71
N TRP A 343 11.00 14.99 -21.15
CA TRP A 343 11.01 16.18 -21.99
C TRP A 343 10.35 15.96 -23.36
N GLU A 344 10.60 14.83 -24.03
CA GLU A 344 10.00 14.56 -25.34
C GLU A 344 8.47 14.62 -25.29
N TYR A 345 7.86 14.04 -24.25
CA TYR A 345 6.42 13.95 -24.11
C TYR A 345 5.80 15.18 -23.42
N SER A 346 6.44 15.75 -22.41
CA SER A 346 5.89 16.89 -21.66
C SER A 346 6.30 18.25 -22.20
N ARG A 347 7.42 18.34 -22.95
CA ARG A 347 8.13 19.58 -23.30
C ARG A 347 8.62 20.40 -22.09
N ILE A 348 8.66 19.81 -20.90
CA ILE A 348 9.21 20.40 -19.69
C ILE A 348 10.63 19.89 -19.47
N ARG A 349 11.57 20.81 -19.22
CA ARG A 349 12.91 20.47 -18.75
C ARG A 349 12.88 20.40 -17.24
N LEU A 350 13.18 19.22 -16.69
CA LEU A 350 13.28 19.06 -15.24
C LEU A 350 14.47 19.85 -14.69
N GLY A 351 14.24 20.56 -13.60
CA GLY A 351 15.26 21.24 -12.83
C GLY A 351 16.26 20.27 -12.19
N LYS A 352 17.22 20.85 -11.47
CA LYS A 352 18.25 20.08 -10.74
C LYS A 352 17.59 19.22 -9.65
N ILE A 353 18.19 18.06 -9.40
CA ILE A 353 17.83 17.22 -8.26
C ILE A 353 18.22 17.98 -6.97
N VAL A 354 17.32 17.98 -5.99
CA VAL A 354 17.53 18.57 -4.67
C VAL A 354 17.60 17.43 -3.65
N ASN A 355 18.55 17.53 -2.72
CA ASN A 355 18.62 16.60 -1.60
C ASN A 355 17.52 16.94 -0.60
N VAL A 356 16.54 16.04 -0.43
CA VAL A 356 15.44 16.22 0.52
C VAL A 356 15.58 15.22 1.67
N ASN A 357 15.41 15.70 2.90
CA ASN A 357 15.35 14.84 4.08
C ASN A 357 13.98 14.14 4.13
N LEU A 358 14.00 12.80 4.16
CA LEU A 358 12.82 11.93 4.21
C LEU A 358 12.85 11.00 5.44
N ASP A 359 13.67 11.32 6.44
CA ASP A 359 13.86 10.50 7.64
C ASP A 359 12.68 10.63 8.61
N HIS A 360 11.90 11.72 8.50
CA HIS A 360 10.71 11.92 9.31
C HIS A 360 9.48 11.26 8.67
N SER A 361 8.75 10.48 9.47
CA SER A 361 7.50 9.81 9.10
C SER A 361 6.66 9.67 10.36
N ASP A 362 5.43 10.18 10.31
CA ASP A 362 4.49 10.09 11.42
C ASP A 362 3.32 9.15 11.08
N LEU A 363 2.87 8.35 12.04
CA LEU A 363 1.67 7.52 11.91
C LEU A 363 0.38 8.33 12.08
N HIS A 364 0.51 9.54 12.64
CA HIS A 364 -0.55 10.46 13.00
C HIS A 364 -1.56 9.80 13.94
N LEU A 365 -1.08 9.35 15.10
CA LEU A 365 -1.89 8.71 16.14
C LEU A 365 -2.08 9.63 17.35
N GLY A 366 -3.23 9.55 18.00
CA GLY A 366 -3.56 10.39 19.16
C GLY A 366 -3.89 11.85 18.81
N TRP A 367 -3.85 12.72 19.81
CA TRP A 367 -4.19 14.14 19.66
C TRP A 367 -3.09 14.91 18.92
N ILE A 368 -3.51 15.70 17.93
CA ILE A 368 -2.63 16.54 17.10
C ILE A 368 -3.23 17.94 17.01
N ASP A 369 -2.44 18.95 17.39
CA ASP A 369 -2.80 20.36 17.23
C ASP A 369 -2.66 20.78 15.76
N LEU A 370 -3.74 21.25 15.15
CA LEU A 370 -3.76 21.75 13.77
C LEU A 370 -3.62 23.28 13.70
N GLY A 371 -3.51 23.95 14.84
CA GLY A 371 -3.58 25.40 14.98
C GLY A 371 -5.02 25.94 14.90
N ASN A 372 -5.19 27.24 15.18
CA ASN A 372 -6.47 27.94 15.11
C ASN A 372 -7.60 27.27 15.91
N SER A 373 -7.29 26.73 17.10
CA SER A 373 -8.22 26.01 17.98
C SER A 373 -8.86 24.77 17.35
N LYS A 374 -8.22 24.19 16.32
CA LYS A 374 -8.63 22.94 15.67
C LYS A 374 -7.67 21.82 15.99
N TRP A 375 -8.23 20.63 16.17
CA TRP A 375 -7.50 19.42 16.50
C TRP A 375 -7.80 18.29 15.52
N ALA A 376 -6.88 17.33 15.46
CA ALA A 376 -7.12 16.01 14.93
C ALA A 376 -6.91 14.95 16.02
N TYR A 377 -7.61 13.83 15.86
CA TYR A 377 -7.38 12.61 16.63
C TYR A 377 -7.10 11.44 15.68
N GLY A 378 -5.92 10.86 15.81
CA GLY A 378 -5.48 9.68 15.10
C GLY A 378 -5.92 8.38 15.76
N VAL A 379 -6.86 7.69 15.11
CA VAL A 379 -7.41 6.41 15.53
C VAL A 379 -6.55 5.28 14.95
N PHE A 380 -5.70 4.68 15.80
CA PHE A 380 -5.09 3.38 15.55
C PHE A 380 -6.17 2.34 15.24
N VAL A 381 -6.01 1.68 14.10
CA VAL A 381 -6.82 0.55 13.67
C VAL A 381 -5.85 -0.58 13.38
N GLU A 382 -5.86 -1.60 14.23
CA GLU A 382 -4.96 -2.75 14.11
C GLU A 382 -5.12 -3.42 12.75
N ASP A 383 -4.02 -3.46 11.99
CA ASP A 383 -3.99 -3.93 10.61
C ASP A 383 -5.13 -3.36 9.76
N GLY A 384 -5.55 -2.12 10.01
CA GLY A 384 -6.61 -1.42 9.30
C GLY A 384 -7.97 -2.09 9.26
N ARG A 385 -8.21 -3.13 10.05
CA ARG A 385 -9.50 -3.82 10.09
C ARG A 385 -10.42 -3.10 11.09
N LEU A 386 -11.34 -2.29 10.56
CA LEU A 386 -12.43 -1.70 11.35
C LEU A 386 -13.51 -2.76 11.59
N ILE A 387 -13.44 -3.38 12.76
CA ILE A 387 -14.36 -4.39 13.25
C ILE A 387 -14.42 -4.28 14.78
N ASP A 388 -15.57 -4.56 15.37
CA ASP A 388 -15.69 -4.64 16.82
C ASP A 388 -15.16 -5.98 17.32
N GLY A 389 -14.44 -5.97 18.45
CA GLY A 389 -13.88 -7.18 19.02
C GLY A 389 -12.83 -6.90 20.10
N LYS A 390 -11.68 -7.57 19.98
CA LYS A 390 -10.59 -7.49 20.97
C LYS A 390 -10.08 -6.08 21.23
N ASN A 391 -10.13 -5.21 20.22
CA ASN A 391 -9.66 -3.83 20.27
C ASN A 391 -10.77 -2.84 20.70
N GLY A 392 -11.82 -3.33 21.35
CA GLY A 392 -13.02 -2.55 21.66
C GLY A 392 -14.02 -2.49 20.51
N LYS A 393 -14.95 -1.54 20.60
CA LYS A 393 -16.03 -1.35 19.62
C LYS A 393 -15.66 -0.27 18.59
N VAL A 394 -14.50 -0.43 17.96
CA VAL A 394 -13.90 0.62 17.12
C VAL A 394 -14.78 0.98 15.92
N LYS A 395 -15.44 0.02 15.27
CA LYS A 395 -16.32 0.32 14.13
C LYS A 395 -17.54 1.10 14.59
N SER A 396 -18.20 0.64 15.66
CA SER A 396 -19.35 1.36 16.23
C SER A 396 -18.97 2.73 16.79
N MET A 397 -17.75 2.90 17.31
CA MET A 397 -17.24 4.19 17.78
C MET A 397 -17.16 5.20 16.63
N ILE A 398 -16.58 4.83 15.49
CA ILE A 398 -16.50 5.73 14.33
C ILE A 398 -17.90 6.05 13.80
N ARG A 399 -18.81 5.07 13.78
CA ARG A 399 -20.21 5.32 13.42
C ARG A 399 -20.88 6.30 14.38
N TYR A 400 -20.68 6.13 15.69
CA TYR A 400 -21.22 7.05 16.70
C TYR A 400 -20.70 8.47 16.50
N ILE A 401 -19.41 8.65 16.23
CA ILE A 401 -18.84 9.97 15.92
C ILE A 401 -19.48 10.55 14.67
N ALA A 402 -19.65 9.74 13.62
CA ALA A 402 -20.33 10.19 12.42
C ALA A 402 -21.77 10.63 12.69
N ASP A 403 -22.50 9.96 13.58
CA ASP A 403 -23.91 10.27 13.88
C ASP A 403 -24.12 11.46 14.82
N ASN A 404 -23.18 11.73 15.73
CA ASN A 404 -23.37 12.72 16.81
C ASN A 404 -22.57 14.01 16.64
N PHE A 405 -21.54 14.01 15.78
CA PHE A 405 -20.77 15.21 15.44
C PHE A 405 -21.22 15.76 14.08
N HIS A 406 -20.91 17.02 13.78
CA HIS A 406 -21.40 17.69 12.56
C HIS A 406 -20.32 18.45 11.78
N ASN A 407 -19.23 18.82 12.42
CA ASN A 407 -18.14 19.66 11.91
C ASN A 407 -16.85 18.87 11.61
N VAL A 408 -16.75 17.61 12.04
CA VAL A 408 -15.54 16.80 11.86
C VAL A 408 -15.52 16.10 10.51
N THR A 409 -14.31 15.83 10.03
CA THR A 409 -14.07 15.14 8.76
C THR A 409 -13.13 13.96 8.96
N PHE A 410 -13.39 12.85 8.26
CA PHE A 410 -12.53 11.67 8.32
C PHE A 410 -11.49 11.62 7.21
N TYR A 411 -10.31 11.10 7.54
CA TYR A 411 -9.25 10.77 6.60
C TYR A 411 -8.71 9.37 6.87
N ILE A 412 -8.28 8.67 5.82
CA ILE A 412 -7.58 7.39 5.93
C ILE A 412 -6.08 7.65 5.79
N THR A 413 -5.26 7.11 6.68
CA THR A 413 -3.81 7.25 6.61
C THR A 413 -3.19 6.23 5.65
N PRO A 414 -2.02 6.51 5.05
CA PRO A 414 -1.26 5.53 4.27
C PRO A 414 -0.74 4.34 5.10
N ASN A 415 -0.94 4.36 6.42
CA ASN A 415 -0.56 3.33 7.39
C ASN A 415 -1.77 2.57 7.94
N GLN A 416 -2.92 2.64 7.24
CA GLN A 416 -4.14 1.87 7.55
C GLN A 416 -4.91 2.36 8.79
N HIS A 417 -4.72 3.60 9.20
CA HIS A 417 -5.42 4.19 10.33
C HIS A 417 -6.47 5.19 9.85
N LEU A 418 -7.28 5.70 10.78
CA LEU A 418 -8.28 6.72 10.53
C LEU A 418 -7.95 7.98 11.32
N LEU A 419 -8.19 9.15 10.74
CA LEU A 419 -8.06 10.44 11.39
C LEU A 419 -9.42 11.09 11.48
N ILE A 420 -9.73 11.64 12.64
CA ILE A 420 -10.85 12.56 12.85
C ILE A 420 -10.22 13.95 12.88
N THR A 421 -10.64 14.84 12.00
CA THR A 421 -10.02 16.16 11.83
C THR A 421 -11.05 17.26 12.01
N GLU A 422 -10.57 18.50 12.18
CA GLU A 422 -11.41 19.69 12.37
C GLU A 422 -12.23 19.70 13.67
N ILE A 423 -11.76 18.92 14.66
CA ILE A 423 -12.32 18.86 16.02
C ILE A 423 -12.11 20.22 16.69
N ASP A 424 -13.19 20.83 17.19
CA ASP A 424 -13.09 22.05 17.97
C ASP A 424 -12.55 21.77 19.38
N GLU A 425 -11.85 22.73 19.98
CA GLU A 425 -11.27 22.58 21.33
C GLU A 425 -12.29 22.11 22.38
N ASP A 426 -13.52 22.64 22.33
CA ASP A 426 -14.60 22.32 23.26
C ASP A 426 -15.18 20.91 23.07
N GLN A 427 -14.90 20.25 21.94
CA GLN A 427 -15.34 18.88 21.64
C GLN A 427 -14.35 17.81 22.13
N ARG A 428 -13.14 18.19 22.57
CA ARG A 428 -12.09 17.22 22.93
C ARG A 428 -12.50 16.30 24.07
N GLU A 429 -13.11 16.85 25.12
CA GLU A 429 -13.56 16.05 26.27
C GLU A 429 -14.65 15.04 25.87
N GLU A 430 -15.55 15.42 24.96
CA GLU A 430 -16.60 14.54 24.45
C GLU A 430 -16.04 13.43 23.55
N ILE A 431 -15.05 13.75 22.71
CA ILE A 431 -14.31 12.74 21.94
C ILE A 431 -13.62 11.77 22.88
N GLU A 432 -12.88 12.24 23.90
CA GLU A 432 -12.22 11.36 24.85
C GLU A 432 -13.21 10.47 25.63
N LYS A 433 -14.37 11.03 26.00
CA LYS A 433 -15.44 10.25 26.61
C LYS A 433 -15.94 9.16 25.65
N THR A 434 -16.13 9.49 24.39
CA THR A 434 -16.54 8.53 23.34
C THR A 434 -15.49 7.42 23.19
N LEU A 435 -14.21 7.75 23.12
CA LEU A 435 -13.14 6.74 23.05
C LEU A 435 -13.21 5.78 24.25
N ARG A 436 -13.39 6.30 25.47
CA ARG A 436 -13.53 5.47 26.69
C ARG A 436 -14.78 4.60 26.67
N ASP A 437 -15.94 5.16 26.32
CA ASP A 437 -17.23 4.46 26.32
C ASP A 437 -17.25 3.28 25.34
N PHE A 438 -16.48 3.36 24.25
CA PHE A 438 -16.33 2.29 23.27
C PHE A 438 -15.12 1.37 23.52
N ASN A 439 -14.46 1.51 24.68
CA ASN A 439 -13.28 0.73 25.08
C ASN A 439 -12.11 0.82 24.08
N TYR A 440 -11.93 1.99 23.48
CA TYR A 440 -10.82 2.26 22.58
C TYR A 440 -9.53 2.49 23.34
N GLY A 441 -8.39 2.14 22.73
CA GLY A 441 -7.06 2.24 23.34
C GLY A 441 -6.59 0.94 24.01
N PHE A 442 -7.44 -0.09 24.01
CA PHE A 442 -7.17 -1.36 24.68
C PHE A 442 -7.37 -2.54 23.74
N ARG A 443 -6.54 -3.57 23.91
CA ARG A 443 -6.72 -4.92 23.35
C ARG A 443 -6.86 -5.92 24.49
N ASP A 444 -7.97 -6.65 24.54
CA ASP A 444 -8.27 -7.62 25.60
C ASP A 444 -8.02 -7.02 27.02
N GLY A 445 -8.39 -5.75 27.20
CA GLY A 445 -8.24 -5.00 28.46
C GLY A 445 -6.84 -4.43 28.74
N LYS A 446 -5.86 -4.59 27.84
CA LYS A 446 -4.51 -4.04 27.99
C LYS A 446 -4.30 -2.84 27.06
N PRO A 447 -3.66 -1.75 27.49
CA PRO A 447 -3.34 -0.62 26.62
C PRO A 447 -2.54 -1.07 25.38
N TYR A 448 -2.76 -0.41 24.25
CA TYR A 448 -1.94 -0.64 23.06
C TYR A 448 -0.46 -0.37 23.36
N SER A 449 0.40 -1.29 22.92
CA SER A 449 1.85 -1.17 23.08
C SER A 449 2.50 -0.45 21.91
N ASN A 450 3.72 0.05 22.12
CA ASN A 450 4.51 0.70 21.07
C ASN A 450 4.78 -0.27 19.91
N LEU A 451 5.14 -1.52 20.23
CA LEU A 451 5.36 -2.57 19.23
C LEU A 451 4.11 -2.80 18.36
N ARG A 452 2.93 -2.80 18.97
CA ARG A 452 1.65 -3.01 18.27
C ARG A 452 1.30 -1.87 17.34
N THR A 453 1.36 -0.63 17.82
CA THR A 453 0.97 0.54 17.03
C THR A 453 1.87 0.79 15.83
N ASN A 454 3.14 0.35 15.90
CA ASN A 454 4.11 0.52 14.83
C ASN A 454 4.21 -0.67 13.87
N SER A 455 3.45 -1.75 14.08
CA SER A 455 3.49 -2.93 13.23
C SER A 455 2.33 -2.97 12.24
N ILE A 456 2.55 -3.63 11.10
CA ILE A 456 1.57 -3.64 9.99
C ILE A 456 1.51 -4.97 9.25
N ALA A 457 0.29 -5.40 8.93
CA ALA A 457 0.02 -6.55 8.08
C ALA A 457 -0.71 -6.17 6.79
N CYS A 458 -0.64 -7.06 5.78
CA CYS A 458 -1.60 -7.08 4.69
C CYS A 458 -2.77 -8.02 5.03
N VAL A 459 -3.79 -8.08 4.17
CA VAL A 459 -4.92 -8.99 4.38
C VAL A 459 -4.48 -10.45 4.52
N GLY A 460 -3.65 -10.94 3.59
CA GLY A 460 -3.16 -12.31 3.64
C GLY A 460 -4.25 -13.38 3.44
N PHE A 461 -3.95 -14.60 3.88
CA PHE A 461 -4.90 -15.72 3.91
C PHE A 461 -6.01 -15.43 4.95
N PRO A 462 -7.29 -15.82 4.71
CA PRO A 462 -7.76 -16.81 3.75
C PRO A 462 -8.39 -16.20 2.48
N THR A 463 -8.62 -14.89 2.44
CA THR A 463 -9.35 -14.26 1.32
C THR A 463 -8.41 -13.91 0.17
N CYS A 464 -7.21 -13.38 0.46
CA CYS A 464 -6.30 -12.97 -0.60
C CYS A 464 -5.82 -14.16 -1.43
N LYS A 465 -6.19 -14.16 -2.72
CA LYS A 465 -5.85 -15.27 -3.64
C LYS A 465 -4.36 -15.44 -3.93
N LEU A 466 -3.55 -14.41 -3.67
CA LEU A 466 -2.11 -14.45 -3.89
C LEU A 466 -1.33 -14.92 -2.65
N SER A 467 -1.99 -14.94 -1.49
CA SER A 467 -1.28 -15.21 -0.23
C SER A 467 -0.86 -16.67 -0.13
N PHE A 468 0.31 -16.93 0.43
CA PHE A 468 0.73 -18.30 0.77
C PHE A 468 0.31 -18.64 2.19
N THR A 469 0.43 -17.67 3.10
CA THR A 469 0.16 -17.78 4.54
C THR A 469 -0.71 -16.62 5.04
N ASP A 470 -1.09 -16.68 6.31
CA ASP A 470 -1.84 -15.62 7.00
C ASP A 470 -1.02 -14.32 7.14
N SER A 471 -1.70 -13.22 7.42
CA SER A 471 -1.07 -11.93 7.67
C SER A 471 -1.83 -11.16 8.75
N GLU A 472 -2.95 -10.50 8.44
CA GLU A 472 -3.67 -9.64 9.40
C GLU A 472 -4.32 -10.41 10.57
N ARG A 473 -4.60 -11.71 10.43
CA ARG A 473 -5.09 -12.49 11.58
C ARG A 473 -3.95 -13.01 12.43
N PHE A 474 -2.78 -13.22 11.82
CA PHE A 474 -1.60 -13.75 12.49
C PHE A 474 -0.77 -12.69 13.21
N LEU A 475 -0.53 -11.52 12.61
CA LEU A 475 0.33 -10.49 13.21
C LEU A 475 -0.13 -10.11 14.63
N PRO A 476 -1.43 -9.87 14.93
CA PRO A 476 -1.85 -9.56 16.28
C PRO A 476 -1.46 -10.62 17.31
N SER A 477 -1.53 -11.92 16.94
CA SER A 477 -1.13 -13.03 17.82
C SER A 477 0.37 -13.12 18.04
N LEU A 478 1.18 -12.78 17.02
CA LEU A 478 2.63 -12.67 17.15
C LEU A 478 2.99 -11.52 18.10
N ILE A 479 2.30 -10.39 18.01
CA ILE A 479 2.51 -9.25 18.91
C ILE A 479 2.05 -9.60 20.33
N ASP A 480 0.90 -10.26 20.50
CA ASP A 480 0.41 -10.75 21.80
C ASP A 480 1.46 -11.66 22.50
N GLU A 481 2.15 -12.50 21.73
CA GLU A 481 3.25 -13.35 22.21
C GLU A 481 4.47 -12.53 22.65
N LEU A 482 4.94 -11.61 21.81
CA LEU A 482 6.11 -10.77 22.09
C LEU A 482 5.89 -9.83 23.29
N GLU A 483 4.69 -9.26 23.42
CA GLU A 483 4.30 -8.46 24.58
C GLU A 483 4.34 -9.28 25.87
N ARG A 484 3.87 -10.55 25.85
CA ARG A 484 3.93 -11.44 27.01
C ARG A 484 5.36 -11.77 27.43
N ARG A 485 6.28 -11.81 26.47
CA ARG A 485 7.73 -11.99 26.70
C ARG A 485 8.43 -10.72 27.18
N GLY A 486 7.73 -9.58 27.25
CA GLY A 486 8.26 -8.33 27.80
C GLY A 486 8.65 -7.27 26.76
N TRP A 487 8.38 -7.49 25.47
CA TRP A 487 8.83 -6.60 24.38
C TRP A 487 7.83 -5.53 23.97
N LYS A 488 6.89 -5.17 24.85
CA LYS A 488 5.80 -4.23 24.53
C LYS A 488 6.29 -2.83 24.12
N ASP A 489 7.34 -2.32 24.75
CA ASP A 489 7.80 -0.93 24.59
C ASP A 489 8.95 -0.78 23.59
N ILE A 490 9.41 -1.89 22.99
CA ILE A 490 10.57 -1.85 22.10
C ILE A 490 10.32 -0.89 20.92
N PRO A 491 11.26 -0.01 20.57
CA PRO A 491 11.10 0.96 19.49
C PRO A 491 11.36 0.32 18.10
N VAL A 492 10.89 -0.91 17.89
CA VAL A 492 11.05 -1.67 16.64
C VAL A 492 9.69 -1.95 16.03
N SER A 493 9.58 -1.77 14.72
CA SER A 493 8.38 -2.05 13.94
C SER A 493 8.50 -3.35 13.14
N ILE A 494 7.38 -4.06 12.99
CA ILE A 494 7.31 -5.32 12.22
C ILE A 494 6.43 -5.13 10.99
N GLY A 495 7.00 -5.40 9.81
CA GLY A 495 6.27 -5.49 8.56
C GLY A 495 5.94 -6.95 8.20
N LEU A 496 4.66 -7.29 8.05
CA LEU A 496 4.25 -8.65 7.71
C LEU A 496 3.40 -8.69 6.44
N SER A 497 3.76 -9.55 5.49
CA SER A 497 2.98 -9.80 4.28
C SER A 497 2.89 -11.29 3.99
N GLY A 498 1.69 -11.80 3.69
CA GLY A 498 1.49 -13.23 3.41
C GLY A 498 2.04 -13.75 2.07
N CYS A 499 2.63 -12.90 1.22
CA CYS A 499 3.31 -13.32 -0.02
C CYS A 499 4.30 -12.28 -0.57
N VAL A 500 5.01 -12.68 -1.63
CA VAL A 500 5.96 -11.91 -2.46
C VAL A 500 5.42 -10.61 -3.09
N ALA A 501 4.11 -10.38 -3.06
CA ALA A 501 3.51 -9.12 -3.52
C ALA A 501 3.76 -7.94 -2.56
N GLN A 502 4.06 -8.24 -1.28
CA GLN A 502 4.53 -7.27 -0.28
C GLN A 502 3.59 -6.04 -0.10
N CYS A 503 2.29 -6.30 0.09
CA CYS A 503 1.24 -5.28 0.11
C CYS A 503 1.31 -4.31 1.30
N SER A 504 1.89 -4.73 2.43
CA SER A 504 2.12 -3.89 3.62
C SER A 504 3.41 -3.06 3.55
N ARG A 505 4.13 -3.12 2.42
CA ARG A 505 5.49 -2.55 2.26
C ARG A 505 6.50 -3.09 3.30
N PRO A 506 6.53 -4.39 3.60
CA PRO A 506 7.39 -4.93 4.65
C PRO A 506 8.87 -4.57 4.44
N ALA A 507 9.36 -4.52 3.19
CA ALA A 507 10.75 -4.15 2.95
C ALA A 507 11.18 -2.76 3.48
N VAL A 508 10.29 -1.85 3.90
CA VAL A 508 10.69 -0.58 4.57
C VAL A 508 10.75 -0.68 6.10
N TYR A 509 10.52 -1.86 6.68
CA TYR A 509 10.54 -2.08 8.12
C TYR A 509 11.87 -2.73 8.55
N PRO A 510 12.34 -2.47 9.79
CA PRO A 510 13.60 -2.99 10.29
C PRO A 510 13.59 -4.52 10.42
N ILE A 511 12.46 -5.10 10.81
CA ILE A 511 12.23 -6.56 10.82
C ILE A 511 10.98 -6.86 10.01
N SER A 512 11.04 -7.88 9.16
CA SER A 512 9.93 -8.22 8.28
C SER A 512 9.78 -9.69 7.98
N TRP A 513 8.53 -10.10 7.84
CA TRP A 513 8.12 -11.48 7.56
C TRP A 513 7.33 -11.55 6.26
N ILE A 514 7.89 -12.24 5.26
CA ILE A 514 7.29 -12.40 3.94
C ILE A 514 6.88 -13.84 3.75
N GLY A 515 5.60 -14.12 3.48
CA GLY A 515 5.14 -15.48 3.23
C GLY A 515 5.95 -16.17 2.13
N SER A 516 6.47 -17.36 2.44
CA SER A 516 7.30 -18.21 1.56
C SER A 516 6.72 -19.62 1.38
N GLY A 517 5.57 -19.90 2.00
CA GLY A 517 4.81 -21.13 1.90
C GLY A 517 3.59 -21.05 2.82
N TYR A 518 2.80 -22.12 2.90
CA TYR A 518 1.71 -22.20 3.88
C TYR A 518 2.30 -22.26 5.29
N GLU A 519 1.91 -21.33 6.16
CA GLU A 519 2.46 -21.18 7.53
C GLU A 519 3.99 -21.02 7.60
N LEU A 520 4.60 -20.53 6.50
CA LEU A 520 6.04 -20.31 6.40
C LEU A 520 6.32 -18.87 5.97
N TYR A 521 7.32 -18.26 6.62
CA TYR A 521 7.77 -16.91 6.33
C TYR A 521 9.28 -16.84 6.12
N MET A 522 9.70 -15.95 5.22
CA MET A 522 11.08 -15.53 5.03
C MET A 522 11.33 -14.25 5.83
N LEU A 523 12.47 -14.20 6.52
CA LEU A 523 12.96 -12.97 7.16
C LEU A 523 13.52 -11.99 6.12
N LYS A 524 13.15 -10.72 6.26
CA LYS A 524 13.90 -9.57 5.74
C LYS A 524 14.30 -8.65 6.87
N ILE A 525 15.49 -8.06 6.79
CA ILE A 525 16.05 -7.25 7.87
C ILE A 525 16.72 -5.98 7.34
N GLY A 526 16.68 -4.91 8.13
CA GLY A 526 17.43 -3.67 7.88
C GLY A 526 16.70 -2.62 7.04
N GLY A 527 15.39 -2.73 6.83
CA GLY A 527 14.59 -1.65 6.23
C GLY A 527 14.41 -0.46 7.17
N GLY A 528 14.04 0.70 6.63
CA GLY A 528 13.79 1.93 7.42
C GLY A 528 14.56 3.13 6.88
N ASN A 529 14.06 4.35 7.13
CA ASN A 529 14.66 5.64 6.74
C ASN A 529 15.26 5.64 5.32
N GLY A 530 14.42 5.35 4.32
CA GLY A 530 14.85 5.37 2.91
C GLY A 530 15.77 4.21 2.49
N ASN A 531 15.84 3.13 3.29
CA ASN A 531 16.53 1.88 2.96
C ASN A 531 15.55 0.71 2.90
N LEU A 532 15.87 -0.28 2.04
CA LEU A 532 15.11 -1.52 1.95
C LEU A 532 15.78 -2.61 2.75
N GLY A 533 14.97 -3.40 3.44
CA GLY A 533 15.38 -4.64 4.06
C GLY A 533 15.62 -5.74 3.02
N GLU A 534 16.67 -6.50 3.25
CA GLU A 534 17.09 -7.61 2.41
C GLU A 534 16.84 -8.95 3.10
N PRO A 535 16.66 -10.04 2.33
CA PRO A 535 16.71 -11.38 2.91
C PRO A 535 18.04 -11.60 3.64
N LEU A 536 18.07 -12.49 4.63
CA LEU A 536 19.28 -12.80 5.39
C LEU A 536 20.25 -13.67 4.56
N ILE A 537 20.96 -13.02 3.63
CA ILE A 537 21.84 -13.65 2.63
C ILE A 537 23.26 -13.75 3.16
N ASP A 538 23.87 -14.92 2.98
CA ASP A 538 25.31 -15.12 3.02
C ASP A 538 25.84 -15.18 1.58
N TRP A 539 26.61 -14.15 1.20
CA TRP A 539 27.13 -14.00 -0.16
C TRP A 539 28.33 -14.90 -0.48
N ASP A 540 29.07 -15.31 0.55
CA ASP A 540 30.24 -16.18 0.38
C ASP A 540 29.79 -17.62 0.10
N GLU A 541 28.76 -18.07 0.82
CA GLU A 541 28.15 -19.39 0.62
C GLU A 541 27.05 -19.40 -0.46
N ASN A 542 26.58 -18.22 -0.89
CA ASN A 542 25.45 -18.02 -1.81
C ASN A 542 24.18 -18.75 -1.32
N VAL A 543 23.82 -18.52 -0.06
CA VAL A 543 22.64 -19.12 0.61
C VAL A 543 21.79 -18.08 1.32
N ILE A 544 20.52 -18.40 1.55
CA ILE A 544 19.62 -17.58 2.37
C ILE A 544 19.31 -18.34 3.67
N TYR A 545 19.51 -17.70 4.81
CA TYR A 545 19.05 -18.22 6.09
C TYR A 545 17.63 -17.72 6.38
N LEU A 546 16.87 -18.48 7.17
CA LEU A 546 15.50 -18.11 7.58
C LEU A 546 14.56 -17.82 6.39
N TYR A 547 14.69 -18.59 5.31
CA TYR A 547 13.81 -18.50 4.14
C TYR A 547 12.41 -19.11 4.38
N GLN A 548 12.33 -20.14 5.22
CA GLN A 548 11.10 -20.87 5.55
C GLN A 548 11.01 -21.09 7.06
N VAL A 549 10.77 -20.01 7.80
CA VAL A 549 10.53 -20.07 9.25
C VAL A 549 9.05 -20.42 9.50
N PRO A 550 8.77 -21.49 10.26
CA PRO A 550 7.41 -21.82 10.68
C PRO A 550 6.75 -20.70 11.49
N ALA A 551 5.47 -20.44 11.23
CA ALA A 551 4.66 -19.40 11.88
C ALA A 551 4.82 -19.40 13.43
N ASN A 552 4.77 -20.58 14.04
CA ASN A 552 4.88 -20.77 15.49
C ASN A 552 6.30 -20.50 16.06
N ARG A 553 7.30 -20.27 15.20
CA ARG A 553 8.68 -19.94 15.59
C ARG A 553 9.07 -18.49 15.29
N LEU A 554 8.17 -17.69 14.70
CA LEU A 554 8.46 -16.27 14.38
C LEU A 554 8.76 -15.44 15.63
N ALA A 555 8.08 -15.70 16.74
CA ALA A 555 8.32 -14.99 18.00
C ALA A 555 9.75 -15.23 18.51
N ASP A 556 10.25 -16.46 18.42
CA ASP A 556 11.60 -16.82 18.87
C ASP A 556 12.69 -16.10 18.07
N VAL A 557 12.53 -16.04 16.75
CA VAL A 557 13.49 -15.34 15.89
C VAL A 557 13.40 -13.83 16.09
N THR A 558 12.18 -13.29 16.17
CA THR A 558 11.96 -11.85 16.35
C THR A 558 12.54 -11.37 17.69
N GLU A 559 12.31 -12.13 18.77
CA GLU A 559 12.90 -11.87 20.08
C GLU A 559 14.43 -11.91 20.05
N ALA A 560 15.05 -12.90 19.40
CA ALA A 560 16.50 -12.94 19.27
C ALA A 560 17.05 -11.70 18.53
N LEU A 561 16.32 -11.15 17.57
CA LEU A 561 16.69 -9.91 16.88
C LEU A 561 16.46 -8.66 17.75
N PHE A 562 15.44 -8.65 18.59
CA PHE A 562 15.22 -7.61 19.60
C PHE A 562 16.36 -7.56 20.61
N GLU A 563 16.79 -8.71 21.13
CA GLU A 563 17.96 -8.80 22.00
C GLU A 563 19.24 -8.30 21.31
N LEU A 564 19.41 -8.61 20.02
CA LEU A 564 20.54 -8.11 19.23
C LEU A 564 20.49 -6.59 19.08
N TYR A 565 19.31 -6.02 18.81
CA TYR A 565 19.12 -4.56 18.74
C TYR A 565 19.44 -3.91 20.08
N GLU A 566 18.89 -4.39 21.20
CA GLU A 566 19.13 -3.82 22.54
C GLU A 566 20.62 -3.80 22.91
N ARG A 567 21.36 -4.86 22.55
CA ARG A 567 22.82 -4.93 22.76
C ARG A 567 23.62 -3.93 21.92
N ASN A 568 23.02 -3.35 20.88
CA ASN A 568 23.70 -2.50 19.90
C ASN A 568 22.97 -1.17 19.64
N LYS A 569 22.00 -0.80 20.49
CA LYS A 569 21.18 0.42 20.29
C LYS A 569 21.98 1.72 20.36
N ASP A 570 23.15 1.68 21.00
CA ASP A 570 24.09 2.81 21.03
C ASP A 570 24.61 3.20 19.64
N ILE A 571 24.50 2.31 18.63
CA ILE A 571 24.86 2.61 17.23
C ILE A 571 23.90 3.65 16.63
N SER A 572 22.60 3.53 16.94
CA SER A 572 21.54 4.34 16.36
C SER A 572 20.20 4.02 17.04
N GLU A 573 19.40 5.04 17.29
CA GLU A 573 18.01 4.86 17.72
C GLU A 573 17.16 4.17 16.64
N GLU A 574 17.47 4.38 15.34
CA GLU A 574 16.79 3.69 14.23
C GLU A 574 17.22 2.21 14.11
N PRO A 575 16.33 1.24 14.35
CA PRO A 575 16.71 -0.18 14.42
C PRO A 575 17.22 -0.77 13.09
N GLY A 576 16.69 -0.32 11.96
CA GLY A 576 17.15 -0.78 10.66
C GLY A 576 18.61 -0.40 10.42
N LYS A 577 19.03 0.82 10.81
CA LYS A 577 20.45 1.25 10.76
C LYS A 577 21.32 0.38 11.63
N VAL A 578 20.87 0.02 12.84
CA VAL A 578 21.61 -0.91 13.70
C VAL A 578 21.86 -2.23 12.98
N PHE A 579 20.82 -2.86 12.42
CA PHE A 579 20.97 -4.11 11.67
C PHE A 579 21.85 -3.97 10.43
N ARG A 580 21.73 -2.86 9.68
CA ARG A 580 22.58 -2.59 8.50
C ARG A 580 24.06 -2.43 8.87
N VAL A 581 24.36 -1.78 10.00
CA VAL A 581 25.74 -1.59 10.49
C VAL A 581 26.34 -2.90 10.99
N ILE A 582 25.54 -3.72 11.70
CA ILE A 582 25.97 -5.06 12.12
C ILE A 582 26.25 -5.95 10.89
N GLY A 583 25.36 -5.91 9.90
CA GLY A 583 25.45 -6.66 8.65
C GLY A 583 25.06 -8.14 8.79
N ASN A 584 24.62 -8.74 7.68
CA ASN A 584 24.05 -10.10 7.67
C ASN A 584 24.99 -11.15 8.27
N ARG A 585 26.29 -11.06 8.03
CA ARG A 585 27.27 -12.03 8.55
C ARG A 585 27.21 -12.15 10.08
N LYS A 586 27.28 -11.02 10.79
CA LYS A 586 27.23 -11.00 12.26
C LYS A 586 25.84 -11.35 12.79
N ILE A 587 24.78 -10.96 12.07
CA ILE A 587 23.40 -11.38 12.41
C ILE A 587 23.26 -12.91 12.30
N ILE A 588 23.81 -13.52 11.25
CA ILE A 588 23.82 -14.98 11.07
C ILE A 588 24.61 -15.67 12.18
N GLU A 589 25.81 -15.16 12.53
CA GLU A 589 26.63 -15.68 13.63
C GLU A 589 25.87 -15.62 14.97
N TRP A 590 25.23 -14.49 15.27
CA TRP A 590 24.36 -14.33 16.45
C TRP A 590 23.26 -15.39 16.49
N LEU A 591 22.47 -15.50 15.42
CA LEU A 591 21.34 -16.44 15.35
C LEU A 591 21.77 -17.91 15.37
N LYS A 592 22.97 -18.24 14.85
CA LYS A 592 23.56 -19.59 14.94
C LYS A 592 23.97 -19.95 16.36
N SER A 593 24.38 -18.96 17.16
CA SER A 593 24.79 -19.16 18.55
C SER A 593 23.62 -19.09 19.55
N HIS A 594 22.53 -18.42 19.17
CA HIS A 594 21.41 -18.13 20.05
C HIS A 594 20.50 -19.34 20.28
N GLU A 595 20.14 -19.58 21.54
CA GLU A 595 19.53 -20.84 21.98
C GLU A 595 18.18 -21.14 21.31
N LYS A 596 17.39 -20.09 21.03
CA LYS A 596 16.03 -20.18 20.47
C LYS A 596 15.99 -20.31 18.95
N THR A 597 17.13 -20.10 18.26
CA THR A 597 17.16 -19.96 16.79
C THR A 597 18.17 -20.87 16.11
N ARG A 598 19.17 -21.39 16.82
CA ARG A 598 20.24 -22.22 16.24
C ARG A 598 19.75 -23.40 15.40
N ASP A 599 18.62 -24.01 15.77
CA ASP A 599 18.02 -25.14 15.06
C ASP A 599 17.40 -24.74 13.70
N LEU A 600 17.00 -23.47 13.57
CA LEU A 600 16.41 -22.87 12.37
C LEU A 600 17.45 -22.35 11.37
N MET A 601 18.71 -22.21 11.80
CA MET A 601 19.80 -21.62 10.98
C MET A 601 20.39 -22.63 9.98
N ARG A 602 19.52 -23.32 9.24
CA ARG A 602 19.88 -24.17 8.11
C ARG A 602 19.89 -23.33 6.83
N PRO A 603 20.93 -23.44 5.99
CA PRO A 603 21.00 -22.66 4.75
C PRO A 603 19.97 -23.16 3.72
N HIS A 604 19.21 -22.25 3.13
CA HIS A 604 18.40 -22.54 1.95
C HIS A 604 19.23 -22.27 0.69
N LYS A 605 19.58 -23.34 -0.03
CA LYS A 605 20.26 -23.26 -1.33
C LYS A 605 19.22 -23.23 -2.44
N PHE A 606 19.30 -22.24 -3.32
CA PHE A 606 18.52 -22.27 -4.55
C PHE A 606 19.23 -23.16 -5.59
N ASP A 607 18.47 -24.01 -6.27
CA ASP A 607 18.95 -24.80 -7.42
C ASP A 607 19.46 -23.93 -8.59
N LYS A 608 19.15 -22.62 -8.56
CA LYS A 608 19.63 -21.61 -9.50
C LYS A 608 20.34 -20.50 -8.72
N LYS A 609 21.54 -20.11 -9.16
CA LYS A 609 22.34 -19.05 -8.52
C LYS A 609 21.53 -17.77 -8.30
N ILE A 610 21.69 -17.14 -7.13
CA ILE A 610 21.05 -15.88 -6.70
C ILE A 610 21.69 -14.65 -7.41
N GLU A 611 22.42 -14.85 -8.51
CA GLU A 611 23.21 -13.80 -9.20
C GLU A 611 22.37 -12.56 -9.56
N GLY A 612 21.07 -12.71 -9.88
CA GLY A 612 20.19 -11.57 -10.17
C GLY A 612 19.98 -10.59 -9.00
N TYR A 613 20.06 -11.05 -7.76
CA TYR A 613 20.04 -10.17 -6.59
C TYR A 613 21.35 -9.39 -6.49
N ARG A 614 22.50 -10.05 -6.69
CA ARG A 614 23.80 -9.38 -6.71
C ARG A 614 23.86 -8.32 -7.80
N GLU A 615 23.39 -8.65 -9.00
CA GLU A 615 23.24 -7.70 -10.12
C GLU A 615 22.32 -6.52 -9.76
N TYR A 616 21.20 -6.78 -9.08
CA TYR A 616 20.32 -5.73 -8.57
C TYR A 616 21.03 -4.80 -7.58
N HIS A 617 21.71 -5.34 -6.56
CA HIS A 617 22.43 -4.55 -5.56
C HIS A 617 23.59 -3.76 -6.18
N ASP A 618 24.34 -4.36 -7.12
CA ASP A 618 25.42 -3.68 -7.82
C ASP A 618 24.89 -2.56 -8.73
N LEU A 619 23.78 -2.77 -9.44
CA LEU A 619 23.16 -1.70 -10.22
C LEU A 619 22.57 -0.61 -9.32
N LEU A 620 21.90 -0.98 -8.24
CA LEU A 620 21.36 -0.02 -7.27
C LEU A 620 22.49 0.83 -6.70
N ARG A 621 23.61 0.21 -6.32
CA ARG A 621 24.81 0.91 -5.84
C ARG A 621 25.32 1.89 -6.90
N LYS A 622 25.53 1.46 -8.14
CA LYS A 622 25.96 2.32 -9.25
C LYS A 622 25.01 3.48 -9.50
N ARG A 623 23.70 3.26 -9.41
CA ARG A 623 22.69 4.30 -9.58
C ARG A 623 22.65 5.28 -8.41
N LEU A 624 22.83 4.79 -7.19
CA LEU A 624 22.96 5.66 -6.02
C LEU A 624 24.24 6.51 -6.12
N GLU A 625 25.33 5.94 -6.62
CA GLU A 625 26.56 6.70 -6.96
C GLU A 625 26.29 7.75 -8.05
N GLU A 626 25.57 7.41 -9.13
CA GLU A 626 25.15 8.38 -10.15
C GLU A 626 24.32 9.51 -9.55
N VAL A 627 23.29 9.20 -8.75
CA VAL A 627 22.49 10.20 -8.04
C VAL A 627 23.36 11.08 -7.14
N ASN A 628 24.34 10.51 -6.44
CA ASN A 628 25.28 11.26 -5.62
C ASN A 628 26.21 12.16 -6.45
N ARG A 629 26.52 11.84 -7.71
CA ARG A 629 27.30 12.73 -8.61
C ARG A 629 26.52 13.99 -9.00
N TYR A 630 25.21 14.00 -8.81
CA TYR A 630 24.34 15.17 -9.04
C TYR A 630 24.04 15.95 -7.75
N ARG A 631 24.59 15.53 -6.60
CA ARG A 631 24.66 16.33 -5.37
C ARG A 631 25.96 17.12 -5.37
#